data_AF-A0A9D9ICU3-F1
#
_entry.id   AF-A0A9D9ICU3-F1
#
_cell.length_a   1.000
_cell.length_b   1.000
_cell.length_c   1.000
_cell.angle_alpha   90.00
_cell.angle_beta   90.00
_cell.angle_gamma   90.00
#
_symmetry.space_group_name_H-M   'P 1'
#
loop_
_entity.id
_entity.type
_entity.pdbx_description
1 polymer ?
#
loop_
_entity_poly.entity_id
_entity_poly.type
_entity_poly.pdbx_seq_one_letter_code
_entity_poly.pdbx_strand_id
1 'polypeptide(L)'
;MRRILAALLIFLLVIAPLSADKIEYEYEPYEEDEFPIWSHELRRAESIFFGSLVITFPVAMGVYSLASSLGMPTPNDDATKVLHQALIAGGLSLIIAGTDWLIGYLSDDTASQ
;
A
#
# COMPACT_ATOMS: atom_id res chain seq x y z
N MET A 1 2.41 26.65 -11.85
CA MET A 1 2.35 25.41 -12.66
C MET A 1 2.19 24.15 -11.80
N ARG A 2 3.10 23.82 -10.87
CA ARG A 2 2.96 22.62 -9.98
C ARG A 2 1.63 22.52 -9.23
N ARG A 3 1.11 23.63 -8.69
CA ARG A 3 -0.19 23.67 -7.97
C ARG A 3 -1.40 23.41 -8.87
N ILE A 4 -1.32 23.84 -10.13
CA ILE A 4 -2.37 23.62 -11.14
C ILE A 4 -2.37 22.16 -11.58
N LEU A 5 -1.18 21.59 -11.82
CA LEU A 5 -1.00 20.16 -12.11
C LEU A 5 -1.56 19.28 -10.99
N ALA A 6 -1.23 19.56 -9.73
CA ALA A 6 -1.75 18.81 -8.58
C ALA A 6 -3.28 18.90 -8.47
N ALA A 7 -3.85 20.10 -8.67
CA ALA A 7 -5.30 20.29 -8.66
C ALA A 7 -5.98 19.52 -9.81
N LEU A 8 -5.37 19.50 -11.00
CA LEU A 8 -5.87 18.78 -12.16
C LEU A 8 -5.81 17.26 -11.96
N LEU A 9 -4.77 16.76 -11.29
CA LEU A 9 -4.60 15.34 -10.96
C LEU A 9 -5.63 14.87 -9.93
N ILE A 10 -5.88 15.67 -8.88
CA ILE A 10 -6.93 15.40 -7.89
C ILE A 10 -8.31 15.45 -8.54
N PHE A 11 -8.56 16.44 -9.40
CA PHE A 11 -9.82 16.58 -10.14
C PHE A 11 -10.08 15.37 -11.04
N LEU A 12 -9.05 14.86 -11.71
CA LEU A 12 -9.15 13.67 -12.57
C LEU A 12 -9.44 12.40 -11.76
N LEU A 13 -8.83 12.25 -10.57
CA LEU A 13 -9.05 11.13 -9.67
C LEU A 13 -10.48 11.09 -9.10
N VAL A 14 -11.07 12.26 -8.86
CA VAL A 14 -12.44 12.40 -8.35
C VAL A 14 -13.49 12.21 -9.45
N ILE A 15 -13.19 12.59 -10.70
CA ILE A 15 -14.15 12.49 -11.82
C ILE A 15 -14.16 11.11 -12.45
N ALA A 16 -13.05 10.37 -12.43
CA ALA A 16 -12.98 9.01 -12.95
C ALA A 16 -14.14 8.10 -12.48
N PRO A 17 -14.50 8.03 -11.17
CA PRO A 17 -15.64 7.23 -10.73
C PRO A 17 -17.01 7.82 -11.12
N LEU A 18 -17.12 9.12 -11.43
CA LEU A 18 -18.36 9.75 -11.90
C LEU A 18 -18.61 9.53 -13.40
N SER A 19 -17.56 9.29 -14.18
CA SER A 19 -17.63 9.00 -15.61
C SER A 19 -17.61 7.50 -15.93
N ALA A 20 -17.61 6.65 -14.90
CA ALA A 20 -17.86 5.23 -15.09
C ALA A 20 -19.32 5.06 -15.54
N ASP A 21 -19.53 4.65 -16.79
CA ASP A 21 -20.84 4.21 -17.24
C ASP A 21 -21.36 3.16 -16.26
N LYS A 22 -22.62 3.32 -15.81
CA LYS A 22 -23.33 2.26 -15.10
C LYS A 22 -23.58 1.16 -16.11
N ILE A 23 -22.59 0.29 -16.29
CA ILE A 23 -22.79 -0.85 -17.16
C ILE A 23 -23.79 -1.75 -16.45
N GLU A 24 -24.94 -1.97 -17.08
CA GLU A 24 -26.03 -2.84 -16.62
C GLU A 24 -25.64 -4.33 -16.71
N TYR A 25 -24.42 -4.67 -16.30
CA TYR A 25 -24.06 -6.06 -16.09
C TYR A 25 -24.69 -6.49 -14.77
N GLU A 26 -25.65 -7.41 -14.84
CA GLU A 26 -26.01 -8.23 -13.70
C GLU A 26 -24.72 -8.84 -13.16
N TYR A 27 -24.43 -8.64 -11.87
CA TYR A 27 -23.18 -9.12 -11.28
C TYR A 27 -23.15 -10.65 -11.37
N GLU A 28 -22.33 -11.17 -12.27
CA GLU A 28 -21.99 -12.59 -12.31
C GLU A 28 -20.80 -12.82 -11.35
N PRO A 29 -20.92 -13.73 -10.38
CA PRO A 29 -19.77 -14.13 -9.57
C PRO A 29 -18.65 -14.66 -10.45
N TYR A 30 -17.42 -14.26 -10.15
CA TYR A 30 -16.23 -14.73 -10.87
C TYR A 30 -16.12 -16.26 -10.83
N GLU A 31 -15.76 -16.86 -11.96
CA GLU A 31 -15.45 -18.30 -12.04
C GLU A 31 -14.10 -18.57 -11.36
N GLU A 32 -13.90 -19.76 -10.80
CA GLU A 32 -12.68 -20.12 -10.04
C GLU A 32 -11.40 -20.02 -10.89
N ASP A 33 -11.54 -20.18 -12.20
CA ASP A 33 -10.49 -20.24 -13.21
C ASP A 33 -10.46 -19.03 -14.13
N GLU A 34 -11.24 -17.98 -13.83
CA GLU A 34 -11.27 -16.75 -14.63
C GLU A 34 -9.97 -15.94 -14.53
N PHE A 35 -9.26 -16.06 -13.39
CA PHE A 35 -8.02 -15.33 -13.14
C PHE A 35 -6.85 -16.27 -12.84
N PRO A 36 -5.64 -15.92 -13.30
CA PRO A 36 -4.46 -16.72 -13.00
C PRO A 36 -4.09 -16.59 -11.51
N ILE A 37 -3.59 -17.66 -10.90
CA ILE A 37 -3.27 -17.75 -9.46
C ILE A 37 -2.37 -16.61 -8.98
N TRP A 38 -1.36 -16.22 -9.77
CA TRP A 38 -0.44 -15.13 -9.41
C TRP A 38 -1.17 -13.79 -9.19
N SER A 39 -2.31 -13.57 -9.84
CA SER A 39 -3.09 -12.35 -9.69
C SER A 39 -3.82 -12.30 -8.35
N HIS A 40 -4.23 -13.46 -7.81
CA HIS A 40 -4.78 -13.58 -6.46
C HIS A 40 -3.71 -13.30 -5.40
N GLU A 41 -2.49 -13.85 -5.60
CA GLU A 41 -1.36 -13.57 -4.72
C GLU A 41 -0.98 -12.09 -4.73
N LEU A 42 -0.90 -11.47 -5.91
CA LEU A 42 -0.62 -10.04 -6.05
C LEU A 42 -1.68 -9.20 -5.34
N ARG A 43 -2.97 -9.49 -5.55
CA ARG A 43 -4.08 -8.79 -4.88
C ARG A 43 -3.98 -8.91 -3.36
N ARG A 44 -3.65 -10.09 -2.83
CA ARG A 44 -3.43 -10.30 -1.40
C ARG A 44 -2.27 -9.45 -0.89
N ALA A 45 -1.14 -9.46 -1.61
CA ALA A 45 0.03 -8.67 -1.27
C ALA A 45 -0.27 -7.15 -1.25
N GLU A 46 -0.96 -6.63 -2.25
CA GLU A 46 -1.38 -5.22 -2.30
C GLU A 46 -2.30 -4.86 -1.15
N SER A 47 -3.31 -5.69 -0.87
CA SER A 47 -4.26 -5.46 0.22
C SER A 47 -3.56 -5.37 1.58
N ILE A 48 -2.58 -6.25 1.83
CA ILE A 48 -1.80 -6.26 3.07
C ILE A 48 -0.80 -5.12 3.10
N PHE A 49 -0.15 -4.80 1.98
CA PHE A 49 0.79 -3.70 1.88
C PHE A 49 0.10 -2.36 2.19
N PHE A 50 -0.97 -2.02 1.45
CA PHE A 50 -1.70 -0.78 1.66
C PHE A 50 -2.49 -0.77 2.96
N GLY A 51 -3.01 -1.93 3.40
CA GLY A 51 -3.68 -2.07 4.68
C GLY A 51 -2.73 -1.83 5.86
N SER A 52 -1.51 -2.37 5.81
CA SER A 52 -0.51 -2.18 6.86
C SER A 52 0.08 -0.77 6.89
N LEU A 53 0.10 -0.06 5.75
CA LEU A 53 0.59 1.34 5.66
C LEU A 53 -0.14 2.28 6.63
N VAL A 54 -1.42 2.02 6.91
CA VAL A 54 -2.22 2.79 7.88
C VAL A 54 -1.60 2.75 9.27
N ILE A 55 -0.88 1.69 9.62
CA ILE A 55 -0.22 1.50 10.92
C ILE A 55 1.27 1.84 10.84
N THR A 56 1.98 1.36 9.81
CA THR A 56 3.44 1.56 9.70
C THR A 56 3.80 3.02 9.52
N PHE A 57 2.93 3.83 8.90
CA PHE A 57 3.19 5.26 8.69
C PHE A 57 3.14 6.07 10.00
N PRO A 58 2.11 5.97 10.87
CA PRO A 58 2.15 6.50 12.23
C PRO A 58 3.33 6.02 13.07
N VAL A 59 3.68 4.73 12.97
CA VAL A 59 4.85 4.19 13.68
C VAL A 59 6.14 4.88 13.22
N ALA A 60 6.34 5.04 11.90
CA ALA A 60 7.50 5.76 11.36
C ALA A 60 7.55 7.22 11.83
N MET A 61 6.39 7.90 11.91
CA MET A 61 6.31 9.26 12.47
C MET A 61 6.69 9.30 13.95
N GLY A 62 6.20 8.36 14.75
CA GLY A 62 6.52 8.24 16.18
C GLY A 62 8.01 7.97 16.42
N VAL A 63 8.60 7.07 15.65
CA VAL A 63 10.05 6.78 15.70
C VAL A 63 10.87 8.03 15.38
N TYR A 64 10.46 8.81 14.38
CA TYR A 64 11.11 10.09 14.06
C TYR A 64 11.02 11.10 15.21
N SER A 65 9.86 11.20 15.86
CA SER A 65 9.68 12.06 17.03
C SER A 65 10.59 11.63 18.18
N LEU A 66 10.68 10.34 18.45
CA LEU A 66 11.57 9.78 19.46
C LEU A 66 13.05 10.02 19.12
N ALA A 67 13.45 9.82 17.86
CA ALA A 67 14.82 10.09 17.44
C ALA A 67 15.20 11.57 17.66
N SER A 68 14.28 12.49 17.34
CA SER A 68 14.50 13.92 17.56
C SER A 68 14.59 14.29 19.04
N SER A 69 13.80 13.66 19.92
CA SER A 69 13.85 13.93 21.37
C SER A 69 15.13 13.39 22.03
N LEU A 70 15.74 12.36 21.45
CA LEU A 70 17.04 11.83 21.84
C LEU A 70 18.22 12.61 21.26
N GLY A 71 17.96 13.70 20.53
CA GLY A 71 19.01 14.56 19.95
C GLY A 71 19.65 14.01 18.68
N MET A 72 19.04 13.01 18.02
CA MET A 72 19.53 12.54 16.73
C MET A 72 19.24 13.58 15.64
N PRO A 73 20.18 13.79 14.69
CA PRO A 73 19.97 14.70 13.58
C PRO A 73 18.86 14.18 12.68
N THR A 74 17.75 14.91 12.62
CA THR A 74 16.67 14.68 11.65
C THR A 74 16.72 15.74 10.56
N PRO A 75 16.30 15.43 9.31
CA PRO A 75 16.21 16.43 8.26
C PRO A 75 15.35 17.64 8.69
N ASN A 76 15.86 18.85 8.45
CA ASN A 76 15.14 20.10 8.75
C ASN A 76 14.07 20.43 7.71
N ASP A 77 14.15 19.83 6.52
CA ASP A 77 13.17 20.00 5.45
C ASP A 77 12.01 19.02 5.63
N ASP A 78 10.79 19.56 5.70
CA ASP A 78 9.56 18.79 5.92
C ASP A 78 9.32 17.79 4.80
N ALA A 79 9.60 18.16 3.54
CA ALA A 79 9.41 17.26 2.40
C ALA A 79 10.35 16.05 2.49
N THR A 80 11.63 16.29 2.82
CA THR A 80 12.62 15.25 3.04
C THR A 80 12.24 14.36 4.22
N LYS A 81 11.73 14.94 5.32
CA LYS A 81 11.27 14.19 6.49
C LYS A 81 10.11 13.26 6.16
N VAL A 82 9.08 13.77 5.46
CA VAL A 82 7.93 12.96 5.03
C VAL A 82 8.37 11.86 4.07
N LEU A 83 9.30 12.14 3.15
CA LEU A 83 9.83 11.12 2.24
C LEU A 83 10.53 9.99 3.01
N HIS A 84 11.36 10.31 4.00
CA HIS A 84 12.02 9.28 4.81
C HIS A 84 10.99 8.46 5.62
N GLN A 85 10.00 9.11 6.21
CA GLN A 85 8.92 8.43 6.93
C GLN A 85 8.14 7.50 6.00
N ALA A 86 7.83 7.95 4.77
CA ALA A 86 7.15 7.14 3.77
C ALA A 86 8.00 5.94 3.32
N LEU A 87 9.31 6.12 3.14
CA LEU A 87 10.22 5.03 2.78
C LEU A 87 10.32 3.98 3.89
N ILE A 88 10.43 4.41 5.15
CA ILE A 88 10.46 3.48 6.30
C ILE A 88 9.13 2.75 6.42
N ALA A 89 8.02 3.47 6.38
CA ALA A 89 6.68 2.89 6.46
C ALA A 89 6.43 1.89 5.32
N GLY A 90 6.75 2.28 4.08
CA GLY A 90 6.65 1.42 2.91
C GLY A 90 7.56 0.20 3.00
N GLY A 91 8.79 0.35 3.49
CA GLY A 91 9.69 -0.77 3.73
C GLY A 91 9.14 -1.77 4.76
N LEU A 92 8.62 -1.26 5.89
CA LEU A 92 7.99 -2.10 6.91
C LEU A 92 6.75 -2.81 6.36
N SER A 93 5.90 -2.10 5.62
CA SER A 93 4.71 -2.68 4.98
C SER A 93 5.06 -3.75 3.95
N LEU A 94 6.16 -3.58 3.21
CA LEU A 94 6.65 -4.57 2.26
C LEU A 94 7.18 -5.82 2.98
N ILE A 95 7.86 -5.66 4.11
CA ILE A 95 8.28 -6.80 4.97
C ILE A 95 7.05 -7.55 5.48
N ILE A 96 6.01 -6.85 5.93
CA ILE A 96 4.77 -7.49 6.43
C ILE A 96 4.10 -8.31 5.31
N ALA A 97 3.89 -7.70 4.13
CA ALA A 97 3.30 -8.39 2.98
C ALA A 97 4.16 -9.58 2.51
N GLY A 98 5.48 -9.40 2.46
CA GLY A 98 6.40 -10.49 2.09
C GLY A 98 6.44 -11.63 3.11
N THR A 99 6.31 -11.32 4.40
CA THR A 99 6.25 -12.34 5.46
C THR A 99 4.95 -13.14 5.37
N ASP A 100 3.81 -12.49 5.10
CA ASP A 100 2.53 -13.18 4.89
C ASP A 100 2.60 -14.12 3.67
N TRP A 101 3.16 -13.65 2.56
CA TRP A 101 3.37 -14.48 1.38
C TRP A 101 4.27 -15.68 1.67
N LEU A 102 5.40 -15.47 2.38
CA LEU A 102 6.34 -16.54 2.73
C LEU A 102 5.67 -17.60 3.63
N ILE A 103 4.88 -17.18 4.62
CA ILE A 103 4.15 -18.11 5.49
C ILE A 103 3.12 -18.91 4.70
N GLY A 104 2.39 -18.27 3.79
CA GLY A 104 1.46 -18.96 2.89
C GLY A 104 2.17 -20.03 2.06
N TYR A 105 3.27 -19.66 1.41
CA TYR A 105 4.08 -20.57 0.59
C TYR A 105 4.59 -21.79 1.37
N LEU A 106 5.11 -21.58 2.58
CA LEU A 106 5.58 -22.67 3.43
C LEU A 106 4.44 -23.57 3.92
N SER A 107 3.25 -23.01 4.14
CA SER A 107 2.09 -23.78 4.60
C SER A 107 1.59 -24.74 3.51
N ASP A 108 1.56 -24.29 2.26
CA ASP A 108 1.15 -25.11 1.12
C ASP A 108 2.15 -26.25 0.85
N ASP A 109 3.46 -25.98 0.96
CA ASP A 109 4.51 -27.01 0.81
C ASP A 109 4.37 -28.13 1.87
N THR A 110 4.13 -27.75 3.13
CA THR A 110 3.92 -28.74 4.22
C THR A 110 2.63 -29.54 4.10
N ALA A 111 1.59 -29.02 3.44
CA ALA A 111 0.32 -29.71 3.26
C ALA A 111 0.36 -30.77 2.12
N SER A 112 1.41 -30.73 1.29
CA SER A 112 1.59 -31.63 0.14
C SER A 112 2.42 -32.89 0.45
N GLN A 113 2.96 -33.01 1.66
CA GLN A 113 3.71 -34.17 2.18
C GLN A 113 2.84 -35.05 3.09
#